data_AF-A0A7Y5E7E2-F1
#
_entry.id   AF-A0A7Y5E7E2-F1
#
_cell.length_a   1.000
_cell.length_b   1.000
_cell.length_c   1.000
_cell.angle_alpha   90.00
_cell.angle_beta   90.00
_cell.angle_gamma   90.00
#
_symmetry.space_group_name_H-M   'P 1'
#
loop_
_entity.id
_entity.type
_entity.pdbx_description
1 polymer ?
#
loop_
_entity_poly.entity_id
_entity_poly.type
_entity_poly.pdbx_seq_one_letter_code
_entity_poly.pdbx_strand_id
1 'polypeptide(L)' 'MEQIDISKSALITGLILLICGFVIMALGSDTYSFWKISVSPLIIIIAFCVIAYSVMHKRRNTDV' A
#
# COMPACT_ATOMS: atom_id res chain seq x y z
N MET A 1 11.42 9.02 20.67
CA MET A 1 11.85 9.12 19.27
C MET A 1 11.35 7.95 18.39
N GLU A 2 10.42 7.11 18.87
CA GLU A 2 10.03 5.86 18.19
C GLU A 2 8.98 6.03 17.08
N GLN A 3 8.20 7.13 17.09
CA GLN A 3 7.09 7.32 16.14
C GLN A 3 7.52 7.72 14.72
N ILE A 4 8.73 8.26 14.54
CA ILE A 4 9.23 8.67 13.22
C ILE A 4 9.62 7.43 12.40
N ASP A 5 10.20 6.42 13.05
CA ASP A 5 10.61 5.17 12.40
C ASP A 5 9.42 4.32 11.97
N ILE A 6 8.37 4.22 12.81
CA ILE A 6 7.13 3.51 12.49
C ILE A 6 6.42 4.15 11.27
N SER A 7 6.44 5.48 11.19
CA SER A 7 5.81 6.20 10.07
C SER A 7 6.57 5.99 8.75
N LYS A 8 7.91 5.94 8.78
CA LYS A 8 8.72 5.62 7.60
C LYS A 8 8.58 4.16 7.19
N SER A 9 8.59 3.23 8.15
CA SER A 9 8.46 1.81 7.87
C SER A 9 7.10 1.49 7.27
N ALA A 10 6.00 2.03 7.80
CA ALA A 10 4.65 1.85 7.24
C ALA A 10 4.51 2.41 5.82
N LEU A 11 5.13 3.56 5.52
CA LEU A 11 5.20 4.12 4.17
C LEU A 11 5.97 3.22 3.20
N ILE A 12 7.14 2.72 3.62
CA ILE A 12 7.97 1.81 2.81
C ILE A 12 7.24 0.49 2.59
N THR A 13 6.63 -0.08 3.63
CA THR A 13 5.82 -1.29 3.53
C THR A 13 4.65 -1.11 2.56
N GLY A 14 3.92 0.01 2.66
CA GLY A 14 2.83 0.33 1.74
C GLY A 14 3.29 0.45 0.28
N LEU A 15 4.44 1.11 0.06
CA LEU A 15 5.03 1.25 -1.27
C LEU A 15 5.45 -0.10 -1.87
N ILE A 16 6.08 -0.98 -1.06
CA ILE A 16 6.45 -2.33 -1.47
C ILE A 16 5.20 -3.14 -1.85
N LEU A 17 4.14 -3.06 -1.03
CA LEU A 17 2.88 -3.75 -1.27
C LEU A 17 2.21 -3.28 -2.58
N LEU A 18 2.30 -1.99 -2.87
CA LEU A 18 1.79 -1.36 -4.08
C LEU A 18 2.58 -1.87 -5.31
N ILE A 19 3.91 -1.87 -5.25
CA ILE A 19 4.77 -2.42 -6.31
C ILE A 19 4.49 -3.91 -6.53
N CYS A 20 4.36 -4.70 -5.46
CA CYS A 20 3.99 -6.12 -5.55
C CYS A 20 2.64 -6.32 -6.25
N GLY A 21 1.63 -5.50 -5.94
CA GLY A 21 0.32 -5.56 -6.61
C GLY A 21 0.42 -5.34 -8.12
N PHE A 22 1.23 -4.36 -8.55
CA PHE A 22 1.49 -4.10 -9.96
C PHE A 22 2.28 -5.23 -10.63
N VAL A 23 3.28 -5.80 -9.96
CA VAL A 23 4.07 -6.92 -10.50
C VAL A 23 3.21 -8.17 -10.68
N ILE A 24 2.33 -8.48 -9.72
CA ILE A 24 1.38 -9.59 -9.83
C ILE A 24 0.42 -9.38 -10.99
N MET A 25 -0.05 -8.14 -11.19
CA MET A 25 -0.89 -7.77 -12.33
C MET A 25 -0.15 -7.94 -13.66
N ALA A 26 1.13 -7.56 -13.73
CA ALA A 26 1.95 -7.61 -14.94
C ALA A 26 2.41 -9.03 -15.31
N LEU A 27 2.69 -9.89 -14.33
CA LEU A 27 3.13 -11.28 -14.55
C LEU A 27 1.97 -12.28 -14.70
N GLY A 28 0.73 -11.85 -14.44
CA GLY A 28 -0.45 -12.69 -14.61
C GLY A 28 -0.70 -13.02 -16.09
N SER A 29 -0.21 -14.16 -16.56
CA SER A 29 -0.43 -14.71 -17.91
C SER A 29 -1.89 -14.99 -18.27
N ASP A 30 -2.80 -14.93 -17.29
CA ASP A 30 -4.22 -15.24 -17.42
C ASP A 30 -5.08 -14.00 -17.16
N THR A 31 -4.86 -12.94 -17.94
CA THR A 31 -5.60 -11.66 -17.90
C THR A 31 -7.13 -11.83 -18.02
N TYR A 32 -7.61 -13.02 -18.39
CA TYR A 32 -9.03 -13.35 -18.58
C TYR A 32 -9.73 -13.99 -17.36
N SER A 33 -9.02 -14.24 -16.25
CA SER A 33 -9.69 -14.74 -15.04
C SER A 33 -10.25 -13.57 -14.22
N PHE A 34 -11.58 -13.51 -14.07
CA PHE A 34 -12.30 -12.47 -13.30
C PHE A 34 -11.68 -12.21 -11.92
N TRP A 35 -11.12 -13.24 -11.29
CA TRP A 35 -10.41 -13.17 -10.02
C TRP A 35 -9.17 -12.26 -10.08
N LYS A 36 -8.36 -12.31 -11.13
CA LYS A 36 -7.15 -11.47 -11.25
C LYS A 36 -7.49 -10.02 -11.60
N ILE A 37 -8.56 -9.81 -12.40
CA ILE A 37 -9.11 -8.49 -12.74
C ILE A 37 -9.66 -7.75 -11.52
N SER A 38 -10.28 -8.46 -10.57
CA SER A 38 -10.86 -7.82 -9.37
C SER A 38 -9.89 -7.73 -8.21
N VAL A 39 -8.98 -8.70 -8.04
CA VAL A 39 -8.09 -8.76 -6.88
C VAL A 39 -6.95 -7.74 -6.99
N SER A 40 -6.39 -7.53 -8.18
CA SER A 40 -5.26 -6.61 -8.35
C SER A 40 -5.61 -5.16 -8.00
N PRO A 41 -6.74 -4.58 -8.50
CA PRO A 41 -7.19 -3.25 -8.09
C PRO A 41 -7.49 -3.16 -6.59
N LEU A 42 -8.05 -4.23 -6.01
CA LEU A 42 -8.43 -4.27 -4.60
C LEU A 42 -7.21 -4.23 -3.67
N ILE A 43 -6.13 -4.95 -4.03
CA ILE A 43 -4.85 -4.89 -3.32
C ILE A 43 -4.23 -3.48 -3.39
N ILE A 44 -4.31 -2.83 -4.56
CA ILE A 44 -3.79 -1.46 -4.75
C ILE A 44 -4.57 -0.47 -3.88
N ILE A 45 -5.90 -0.59 -3.79
CA ILE A 45 -6.74 0.26 -2.94
C ILE A 45 -6.37 0.08 -1.46
N ILE A 46 -6.19 -1.16 -0.99
CA ILE A 46 -5.79 -1.42 0.39
C ILE A 46 -4.41 -0.81 0.69
N ALA A 47 -3.44 -0.99 -0.20
CA ALA A 47 -2.11 -0.39 -0.05
C ALA A 47 -2.19 1.14 0.03
N PHE A 48 -3.02 1.76 -0.80
CA PHE A 48 -3.25 3.21 -0.78
C PHE A 48 -3.87 3.67 0.54
N CYS A 49 -4.88 2.96 1.07
CA CYS A 49 -5.49 3.28 2.37
C CYS A 49 -4.49 3.19 3.53
N VAL A 50 -3.60 2.20 3.53
CA VAL A 50 -2.54 2.06 4.55
C VAL A 50 -1.55 3.22 4.49
N ILE A 51 -1.15 3.62 3.28
CA ILE A 51 -0.27 4.78 3.07
C ILE A 51 -0.97 6.07 3.54
N ALA A 52 -2.22 6.29 3.14
CA ALA A 52 -3.00 7.46 3.52
C ALA A 52 -3.17 7.55 5.04
N TYR A 53 -3.50 6.44 5.69
CA TYR A 53 -3.60 6.36 7.16
C TYR A 53 -2.27 6.70 7.81
N SER A 54 -1.15 6.12 7.34
CA SER A 54 0.18 6.40 7.87
C SER A 54 0.58 7.87 7.72
N VAL A 55 0.24 8.52 6.61
CA VAL A 55 0.53 9.95 6.37
C VAL A 55 -0.33 10.85 7.25
N MET A 56 -1.63 10.57 7.37
CA MET A 56 -2.55 11.35 8.20
C MET A 56 -2.21 11.23 9.69
N HIS A 57 -1.85 10.03 10.16
CA HIS A 57 -1.48 9.81 11.57
C HIS A 57 -0.12 10.42 11.93
N LYS A 58 0.81 10.52 10.97
CA LYS A 58 2.11 11.21 11.16
C LYS A 58 1.92 12.70 11.47
N ARG A 59 0.95 13.37 10.85
CA ARG A 59 0.65 14.79 11.15
C ARG A 59 0.12 15.00 12.57
N ARG A 60 -0.64 14.06 13.12
CA ARG A 60 -1.25 14.20 14.45
C ARG A 60 -0.23 14.24 15.61
N ASN A 61 0.97 13.69 15.42
CA ASN A 61 2.01 13.66 16.46
C ASN A 61 3.09 14.74 16.30
N THR A 62 2.95 15.65 15.33
CA THR A 62 3.91 16.76 15.10
C THR A 62 3.31 18.13 15.45
N ASP A 63 2.10 18.15 16.02
CA ASP A 63 1.32 19.35 16.38
C ASP A 63 1.18 19.49 17.91
N VAL A 64 2.24 19.14 18.65
CA VAL A 64 2.44 19.43 20.08
C VAL A 64 3.83 19.98 20.31
#